data_AF-A0A8S3W4G1-F1
#
_entry.id   AF-A0A8S3W4G1-F1
#
_cell.length_a   1.000
_cell.length_b   1.000
_cell.length_c   1.000
_cell.angle_alpha   90.00
_cell.angle_beta   90.00
_cell.angle_gamma   90.00
#
_symmetry.space_group_name_H-M   'P 1'
#
loop_
_entity.id
_entity.type
_entity.pdbx_description
1 polymer ?
#
loop_
_entity_poly.entity_id
_entity_poly.type
_entity_poly.pdbx_seq_one_letter_code
_entity_poly.pdbx_strand_id
1 'polypeptide(L)'
;MKGDSGYPLEPLLLTPILNAEENTPQSRYTNTHIRSRNNIERCFGVLKSRFRCLLRKMEYEPTKVGCIVNACAVLHNVCITAGLSIPDIVDEEALAPDASTADHYREIQI
;
A
#
# COMPACT_ATOMS: atom_id res chain seq x y z
N MET A 1 5.18 26.56 -7.66
CA MET A 1 5.53 25.53 -6.65
C MET A 1 4.28 24.74 -6.34
N LYS A 2 4.24 23.43 -6.65
CA LYS A 2 3.15 22.54 -6.22
C LYS A 2 3.80 21.26 -5.71
N GLY A 3 3.86 21.17 -4.38
CA GLY A 3 4.13 19.92 -3.69
C GLY A 3 2.96 18.97 -3.90
N ASP A 4 3.26 17.68 -3.91
CA ASP A 4 2.24 16.65 -3.76
C ASP A 4 1.53 16.95 -2.43
N SER A 5 0.24 17.28 -2.48
CA SER A 5 -0.49 18.03 -1.43
C SER A 5 -0.57 17.34 -0.05
N GLY A 6 -0.02 16.12 0.09
CA GLY A 6 -0.12 15.31 1.29
C GLY A 6 1.16 15.22 2.13
N TYR A 7 2.33 15.67 1.63
CA TYR A 7 3.60 15.44 2.34
C TYR A 7 4.49 16.69 2.36
N PRO A 8 4.96 17.15 3.53
CA PRO A 8 6.01 18.15 3.60
C PRO A 8 7.27 17.63 2.89
N LEU A 9 8.01 18.52 2.24
CA LEU A 9 9.27 18.20 1.57
C LEU A 9 10.33 17.78 2.61
N GLU A 10 10.31 16.51 3.00
CA GLU A 10 11.36 15.91 3.82
C GLU A 10 12.54 15.46 2.94
N PRO A 11 13.79 15.51 3.44
CA PRO A 11 15.00 15.11 2.69
C PRO A 11 15.01 13.63 2.28
N LEU A 12 14.08 12.83 2.79
CA LEU A 12 13.90 11.41 2.45
C LEU A 12 12.87 11.17 1.34
N LEU A 13 12.20 12.23 0.85
CA LEU A 13 11.14 12.12 -0.15
C LEU A 13 11.66 12.46 -1.55
N LEU A 14 11.90 11.43 -2.35
CA LEU A 14 12.17 11.59 -3.78
C LEU A 14 10.93 12.24 -4.43
N THR A 15 11.09 13.46 -4.93
CA THR A 15 10.01 14.21 -5.59
C THR A 15 10.21 14.16 -7.10
N PRO A 16 9.20 13.80 -7.91
CA PRO A 16 9.31 13.85 -9.36
C PRO A 16 9.51 15.29 -9.84
N ILE A 17 10.39 15.48 -10.84
CA ILE A 17 10.60 16.79 -11.47
C ILE A 17 9.50 16.96 -12.53
N LEU A 18 8.55 17.85 -12.26
CA LEU A 18 7.45 18.18 -13.17
C LEU A 18 7.98 18.99 -14.37
N ASN A 19 7.47 18.68 -15.57
CA ASN A 19 7.85 19.35 -16.83
C ASN A 19 9.33 19.23 -17.21
N ALA A 20 10.00 18.14 -16.84
CA ALA A 20 11.34 17.85 -17.34
C ALA A 20 11.30 17.66 -18.86
N GLU A 21 12.15 18.38 -19.59
CA GLU A 21 12.28 18.22 -21.05
C GLU A 21 12.64 16.77 -21.42
N GLU A 22 12.08 16.26 -22.51
CA GLU A 22 12.36 14.91 -22.98
C GLU A 22 13.86 14.71 -23.26
N ASN A 23 14.36 13.50 -22.97
CA ASN A 23 15.77 13.12 -23.10
C ASN A 23 16.75 13.82 -22.15
N THR A 24 16.27 14.59 -21.17
CA THR A 24 17.14 15.14 -20.12
C THR A 24 17.41 14.14 -18.99
N PRO A 25 18.52 14.30 -18.24
CA PRO A 25 18.75 13.54 -17.00
C PRO A 25 17.59 13.63 -15.99
N GLN A 26 16.91 14.77 -15.95
CA GLN A 26 15.74 15.04 -15.12
C GLN A 26 14.54 14.18 -15.54
N SER A 27 14.29 14.07 -16.85
CA SER A 27 13.24 13.20 -17.40
C SER A 27 13.51 11.72 -17.09
N ARG A 28 14.77 11.27 -17.21
CA ARG A 28 15.17 9.91 -16.82
C ARG A 28 14.95 9.64 -15.34
N TYR A 29 15.35 10.57 -14.47
CA TYR A 29 15.11 10.48 -13.03
C TYR A 29 13.61 10.36 -12.72
N THR A 30 12.78 11.23 -13.27
CA THR A 30 11.32 11.21 -13.05
C THR A 30 10.70 9.91 -13.56
N ASN A 31 11.11 9.41 -14.73
CA ASN A 31 10.58 8.15 -15.28
C ASN A 31 10.97 6.95 -14.40
N THR A 32 12.22 6.85 -13.97
CA THR A 32 12.66 5.81 -13.04
C THR A 32 11.89 5.90 -11.72
N HIS A 33 11.72 7.12 -11.18
CA HIS A 33 10.98 7.33 -9.94
C HIS A 33 9.50 6.90 -10.06
N ILE A 34 8.81 7.27 -11.15
CA ILE A 34 7.43 6.85 -11.42
C ILE A 34 7.34 5.32 -11.53
N ARG A 35 8.26 4.68 -12.27
CA ARG A 35 8.29 3.21 -12.40
C ARG A 35 8.47 2.53 -11.05
N SER A 36 9.38 3.02 -10.21
CA SER A 36 9.59 2.52 -8.86
C SER A 36 8.32 2.67 -8.02
N ARG A 37 7.67 3.83 -8.06
CA ARG A 37 6.42 4.07 -7.32
C ARG A 37 5.31 3.13 -7.76
N ASN A 38 5.10 2.97 -9.06
CA ASN A 38 4.09 2.06 -9.62
C ASN A 38 4.31 0.60 -9.17
N ASN A 39 5.58 0.15 -9.10
CA ASN A 39 5.90 -1.18 -8.61
C ASN A 39 5.59 -1.36 -7.12
N ILE A 40 5.89 -0.34 -6.31
CA ILE A 40 5.61 -0.33 -4.87
C ILE A 40 4.09 -0.32 -4.62
N GLU A 41 3.36 0.54 -5.31
CA GLU A 41 1.89 0.63 -5.23
C GLU A 41 1.23 -0.71 -5.59
N ARG A 42 1.66 -1.35 -6.69
CA ARG A 42 1.18 -2.68 -7.08
C ARG A 42 1.50 -3.75 -6.03
N CYS A 43 2.71 -3.73 -5.48
CA CYS A 43 3.11 -4.66 -4.42
C CYS A 43 2.21 -4.54 -3.19
N PHE A 44 1.93 -3.31 -2.75
CA PHE A 44 1.01 -3.07 -1.64
C PHE A 44 -0.42 -3.48 -1.98
N GLY A 45 -0.89 -3.25 -3.21
CA GLY A 45 -2.19 -3.73 -3.69
C GLY A 45 -2.32 -5.25 -3.56
N VAL A 46 -1.33 -5.99 -4.05
CA VAL A 46 -1.30 -7.47 -3.95
C VAL A 46 -1.24 -7.95 -2.50
N LEU A 47 -0.42 -7.31 -1.66
CA LEU A 47 -0.32 -7.65 -0.24
C LEU A 47 -1.65 -7.43 0.49
N LYS A 48 -2.32 -6.30 0.25
CA LYS A 48 -3.65 -5.99 0.80
C LYS A 48 -4.73 -6.96 0.31
N SER A 49 -4.72 -7.32 -0.97
CA SER A 49 -5.63 -8.33 -1.54
C SER A 49 -5.45 -9.70 -0.89
N ARG A 50 -4.19 -10.12 -0.67
CA ARG A 50 -3.88 -11.42 -0.07
C ARG A 50 -4.17 -11.45 1.42
N PHE A 51 -3.77 -10.40 2.14
CA PHE A 51 -3.86 -10.31 3.59
C PHE A 51 -4.80 -9.18 3.98
N ARG A 52 -6.09 -9.54 4.13
CA ARG A 52 -7.17 -8.60 4.49
C ARG A 52 -6.93 -7.85 5.81
N CYS A 53 -6.04 -8.33 6.68
CA CYS A 53 -5.64 -7.59 7.88
C CYS A 53 -4.99 -6.23 7.56
N LEU A 54 -4.36 -6.08 6.38
CA LEU A 54 -3.75 -4.83 5.91
C LEU A 54 -4.75 -3.81 5.38
N LEU A 55 -6.02 -4.20 5.16
CA LEU A 55 -7.10 -3.29 4.73
C LEU A 55 -7.82 -2.64 5.91
N ARG A 56 -7.63 -3.17 7.12
CA ARG A 56 -8.31 -2.68 8.31
C ARG A 56 -7.40 -1.73 9.06
N LYS A 57 -7.99 -0.73 9.72
CA LYS A 57 -7.28 0.08 10.71
C LYS A 57 -6.75 -0.85 11.79
N MET A 58 -5.44 -0.78 12.04
CA MET A 58 -4.76 -1.53 13.08
C MET A 58 -4.64 -0.69 14.34
N GLU A 59 -5.21 -1.18 15.45
CA GLU A 59 -5.09 -0.57 16.77
C GLU A 59 -3.89 -1.17 17.53
N TYR A 60 -2.72 -1.14 16.90
CA TYR A 60 -1.47 -1.64 17.46
C TYR A 60 -0.41 -0.55 17.47
N GLU A 61 0.58 -0.69 18.36
CA GLU A 61 1.79 0.11 18.33
C GLU A 61 2.48 0.03 16.94
N PRO A 62 3.06 1.14 16.43
CA PRO A 62 3.67 1.17 15.10
C PRO A 62 4.75 0.09 14.87
N THR A 63 5.49 -0.25 15.92
CA THR A 63 6.48 -1.34 15.91
C THR A 63 5.83 -2.69 15.62
N LYS A 64 4.68 -2.96 16.23
CA LYS A 64 3.90 -4.18 16.03
C LYS A 64 3.28 -4.24 14.64
N VAL A 65 2.77 -3.11 14.14
CA VAL A 65 2.29 -2.98 12.76
C VAL A 65 3.40 -3.33 11.77
N GLY A 66 4.62 -2.81 11.99
CA GLY A 66 5.79 -3.16 11.17
C GLY A 66 6.08 -4.67 11.16
N CYS A 67 6.01 -5.34 12.32
CA CYS A 67 6.14 -6.80 12.38
C CYS A 67 5.07 -7.54 11.58
N ILE A 68 3.81 -7.08 11.63
CA ILE A 68 2.70 -7.69 10.88
C ILE A 68 2.94 -7.54 9.36
N VAL A 69 3.31 -6.33 8.91
CA VAL A 69 3.62 -6.07 7.49
C VAL A 69 4.78 -6.94 7.01
N ASN A 70 5.85 -7.06 7.80
CA ASN A 70 6.98 -7.93 7.47
C ASN A 70 6.57 -9.40 7.40
N ALA A 71 5.75 -9.88 8.34
CA ALA A 71 5.24 -11.24 8.30
C ALA A 71 4.40 -11.50 7.04
N CYS A 72 3.53 -10.55 6.65
CA CYS A 72 2.79 -10.62 5.39
C CYS A 72 3.71 -10.69 4.17
N ALA A 73 4.79 -9.90 4.13
CA ALA A 73 5.77 -9.95 3.04
C ALA A 73 6.51 -11.30 2.96
N VAL A 74 6.93 -11.85 4.10
CA VAL A 74 7.57 -13.17 4.15
C VAL A 74 6.60 -14.26 3.68
N LEU A 75 5.37 -14.26 4.18
CA LEU A 75 4.35 -15.21 3.77
C LEU A 75 4.01 -15.08 2.28
N HIS A 76 3.97 -13.87 1.74
CA HIS A 76 3.78 -13.63 0.31
C HIS A 76 4.87 -14.31 -0.53
N ASN A 77 6.13 -14.17 -0.11
CA ASN A 77 7.25 -14.81 -0.80
C ASN A 77 7.15 -16.34 -0.74
N VAL A 78 6.75 -16.90 0.40
CA VAL A 78 6.48 -18.34 0.53
C VAL A 78 5.37 -18.78 -0.43
N CYS A 79 4.29 -18.01 -0.55
CA CYS A 79 3.22 -18.29 -1.51
C CYS A 79 3.72 -18.29 -2.96
N ILE A 80 4.60 -17.35 -3.33
CA ILE A 80 5.21 -17.30 -4.66
C ILE A 80 6.07 -18.54 -4.90
N THR A 81 6.94 -18.90 -3.96
CA THR A 81 7.79 -20.10 -4.06
C THR A 81 6.97 -21.39 -4.15
N ALA A 82 5.81 -21.44 -3.48
CA ALA A 82 4.87 -22.55 -3.56
C ALA A 82 4.01 -22.56 -4.85
N GLY A 83 4.16 -21.57 -5.74
CA GLY A 83 3.41 -21.48 -7.00
C GLY A 83 1.93 -21.10 -6.82
N LEU A 84 1.56 -20.48 -5.69
CA LEU A 84 0.20 -20.01 -5.48
C LEU A 84 -0.10 -18.79 -6.37
N SER A 85 -1.30 -18.74 -6.93
CA SER A 85 -1.74 -17.63 -7.77
C SER A 85 -1.70 -16.30 -7.01
N ILE A 86 -1.30 -15.24 -7.72
CA ILE A 86 -1.35 -13.87 -7.22
C ILE A 86 -2.81 -13.42 -7.23
N PRO A 87 -3.37 -12.94 -6.11
CA PRO A 87 -4.75 -12.47 -6.09
C PRO A 87 -4.88 -11.20 -6.94
N ASP A 88 -6.03 -11.05 -7.59
CA ASP A 88 -6.37 -9.81 -8.26
C ASP A 88 -6.40 -8.65 -7.25
N ILE A 89 -5.93 -7.49 -7.71
CA ILE A 89 -5.98 -6.27 -6.91
C ILE A 89 -7.46 -5.88 -6.81
N VAL A 90 -8.04 -6.02 -5.62
CA VAL A 90 -9.42 -5.62 -5.34
C VAL A 90 -9.40 -4.19 -4.83
N ASP A 91 -10.16 -3.32 -5.48
CA ASP A 91 -10.32 -1.93 -5.06
C ASP A 91 -10.88 -1.89 -3.63
N GLU A 92 -10.25 -1.06 -2.80
CA GLU A 92 -10.51 -0.90 -1.36
C GLU A 92 -11.97 -0.50 -1.07
N GLU A 93 -12.65 0.10 -2.06
CA GLU A 93 -14.08 0.47 -2.07
C GLU A 93 -15.03 -0.74 -2.02
N ALA A 94 -14.65 -1.89 -2.59
CA ALA A 94 -15.54 -3.04 -2.76
C ALA A 94 -15.69 -3.90 -1.48
N LEU A 95 -14.98 -3.57 -0.41
CA LEU A 95 -14.94 -4.35 0.83
C LEU A 95 -15.35 -3.59 2.09
N ALA A 96 -15.92 -2.39 1.96
CA ALA A 96 -16.55 -1.73 3.08
C ALA A 96 -17.57 -2.71 3.71
N PRO A 97 -17.43 -3.08 4.99
CA PRO A 97 -18.45 -3.87 5.65
C PRO A 97 -19.75 -3.08 5.54
N ASP A 98 -20.85 -3.78 5.24
CA ASP A 98 -22.15 -3.15 5.40
C ASP A 98 -22.25 -2.58 6.82
N ALA A 99 -22.90 -1.42 6.95
CA ALA A 99 -23.11 -0.82 8.26
C ALA A 99 -23.89 -1.74 9.23
N SER A 100 -24.47 -2.84 8.72
CA SER A 100 -25.22 -3.86 9.43
C SER A 100 -24.33 -4.78 10.31
N THR A 101 -23.14 -5.14 9.84
CA THR A 101 -22.24 -6.05 10.60
C THR A 101 -21.65 -5.37 11.85
N ALA A 102 -21.59 -4.03 11.88
CA ALA A 102 -21.11 -3.26 13.03
C ALA A 102 -22.07 -3.29 14.23
N ASP A 103 -23.37 -3.45 13.99
CA ASP A 103 -24.38 -3.48 15.06
C ASP A 103 -24.40 -4.82 15.80
N HIS A 104 -24.02 -5.92 15.14
CA HIS A 104 -24.00 -7.25 15.77
C HIS A 104 -22.93 -7.40 16.87
N TYR A 105 -21.86 -6.60 16.86
CA TYR A 105 -20.83 -6.63 17.91
C TYR A 105 -21.18 -5.75 19.12
N ARG A 106 -22.16 -4.85 19.00
CA ARG A 106 -22.62 -4.00 20.13
C ARG A 106 -23.62 -4.71 21.04
N GLU A 107 -24.28 -5.76 20.57
CA GLU A 107 -25.27 -6.51 21.36
C GLU A 107 -24.66 -7.62 22.26
N ILE A 108 -23.35 -7.89 22.15
CA ILE A 108 -22.69 -9.00 22.87
C ILE A 108 -21.93 -8.54 24.14
N GLN A 109 -21.92 -7.24 24.46
CA GLN A 109 -21.41 -6.75 25.74
C GLN A 109 -22.56 -6.18 26.58
N ILE A 110 -23.14 -7.06 27.40
CA ILE A 110 -23.93 -6.72 28.60
C ILE A 110 -22.98 -6.20 29.68
#